data_AF-A0A5P9XQY4-F1
#
_entry.id   AF-A0A5P9XQY4-F1
#
_cell.length_a   1.000
_cell.length_b   1.000
_cell.length_c   1.000
_cell.angle_alpha   90.00
_cell.angle_beta   90.00
_cell.angle_gamma   90.00
#
_symmetry.space_group_name_H-M   'P 1'
#
loop_
_entity.id
_entity.type
_entity.pdbx_description
1 polymer ?
#
loop_
_entity_poly.entity_id
_entity_poly.type
_entity_poly.pdbx_seq_one_letter_code
_entity_poly.pdbx_strand_id
1 'polypeptide(L)'
;MLEMTEALIHHARFCILNMTHADSFEIEQAIKTAQAWAFDAGKAAFTTKTSRPNDLPVMLHAAYDDGFFEAQLADSEEREYAEWSREFEEELEEFRQNYPDSPEKRFIFCPNGHNSLFTKSGYKECAECGCLMTEDAEESFYNAGQCK
;
A
#
# COMPACT_ATOMS: atom_id res chain seq x y z
N MET A 1 10.39 -17.92 -15.65
CA MET A 1 11.39 -18.42 -16.66
C MET A 1 10.90 -18.21 -18.09
N LEU A 2 9.59 -18.13 -18.31
CA LEU A 2 9.00 -17.87 -19.63
C LEU A 2 9.28 -16.42 -20.06
N GLU A 3 9.14 -15.47 -19.15
CA GLU A 3 9.27 -14.02 -19.35
C GLU A 3 10.65 -13.65 -19.92
N MET A 4 11.71 -14.19 -19.32
CA MET A 4 13.08 -13.98 -19.80
C MET A 4 13.31 -14.63 -21.17
N THR A 5 12.70 -15.79 -21.43
CA THR A 5 12.81 -16.47 -22.73
C THR A 5 12.17 -15.61 -23.82
N GLU A 6 10.98 -15.06 -23.57
CA GLU A 6 10.29 -14.16 -24.50
C GLU A 6 11.10 -12.88 -24.75
N ALA A 7 11.67 -12.27 -23.71
CA ALA A 7 12.52 -11.10 -23.83
C ALA A 7 13.69 -11.35 -24.81
N LEU A 8 14.35 -12.50 -24.69
CA LEU A 8 15.46 -12.89 -25.56
C LEU A 8 15.01 -13.21 -26.99
N ILE A 9 13.85 -13.85 -27.18
CA ILE A 9 13.28 -14.13 -28.51
C ILE A 9 13.00 -12.82 -29.25
N HIS A 10 12.36 -11.86 -28.59
CA HIS A 10 12.05 -10.57 -29.17
C HIS A 10 13.31 -9.72 -29.42
N HIS A 11 14.32 -9.80 -28.56
CA HIS A 11 15.61 -9.17 -28.80
C HIS A 11 16.34 -9.79 -30.01
N ALA A 12 16.31 -11.12 -30.15
CA ALA A 12 16.88 -11.79 -31.32
C ALA A 12 16.17 -11.33 -32.61
N ARG A 13 14.84 -11.21 -32.58
CA ARG A 13 14.06 -10.65 -33.70
C ARG A 13 14.49 -9.22 -34.02
N PHE A 14 14.65 -8.37 -33.00
CA PHE A 14 15.18 -7.01 -33.17
C PHE A 14 16.55 -7.02 -33.87
N CYS A 15 17.49 -7.87 -33.43
CA CYS A 15 18.81 -7.97 -34.05
C CYS A 15 18.71 -8.34 -35.54
N ILE A 16 17.88 -9.31 -35.88
CA ILE A 16 17.66 -9.75 -37.27
C ILE A 16 17.09 -8.60 -38.11
N LEU A 17 16.00 -7.97 -37.66
CA LEU A 17 15.34 -6.87 -38.37
C LEU A 17 16.29 -5.68 -38.60
N ASN A 18 17.09 -5.36 -37.59
CA ASN A 18 18.08 -4.28 -37.67
C ASN A 18 19.21 -4.60 -38.66
N MET A 19 19.72 -5.84 -38.65
CA MET A 19 20.76 -6.29 -39.59
C MET A 19 20.27 -6.36 -41.04
N THR A 20 18.98 -6.66 -41.25
CA THR A 20 18.39 -6.74 -42.60
C THR A 20 17.84 -5.39 -43.11
N HIS A 21 17.99 -4.31 -42.34
CA HIS A 21 17.43 -3.00 -42.64
C HIS A 21 15.93 -3.08 -42.95
N ALA A 22 15.17 -3.80 -42.10
CA ALA A 22 13.73 -3.86 -42.18
C ALA A 22 13.09 -2.48 -41.89
N ASP A 23 11.76 -2.41 -41.98
CA ASP A 23 11.04 -1.19 -41.68
C ASP A 23 11.33 -0.71 -40.24
N SER A 24 11.53 0.61 -40.09
CA SER A 24 11.92 1.19 -38.81
C SER A 24 10.88 0.97 -37.71
N PHE A 25 9.60 0.94 -38.07
CA PHE A 25 8.52 0.68 -37.12
C PHE A 25 8.58 -0.76 -36.59
N GLU A 26 8.89 -1.74 -37.44
CA GLU A 26 9.02 -3.13 -37.02
C GLU A 26 10.22 -3.34 -36.09
N ILE A 27 11.34 -2.66 -36.37
CA ILE A 27 12.54 -2.67 -35.52
C ILE A 27 12.20 -2.08 -34.14
N GLU A 28 11.55 -0.92 -34.12
CA GLU A 28 11.16 -0.24 -32.88
C GLU A 28 10.16 -1.08 -32.06
N GLN A 29 9.19 -1.70 -32.73
CA GLN A 29 8.22 -2.56 -32.06
C GLN A 29 8.90 -3.77 -31.43
N ALA A 30 9.83 -4.42 -32.13
CA ALA A 30 10.53 -5.60 -31.62
C ALA A 30 11.36 -5.29 -30.36
N ILE A 31 12.08 -4.17 -30.32
CA ILE A 31 12.86 -3.79 -29.12
C ILE A 31 11.96 -3.39 -27.96
N LYS A 32 10.85 -2.67 -28.22
CA LYS A 32 9.87 -2.33 -27.18
C LYS A 32 9.24 -3.57 -26.56
N THR A 33 8.88 -4.57 -27.38
CA THR A 33 8.34 -5.83 -26.88
C THR A 33 9.38 -6.60 -26.06
N ALA A 34 10.64 -6.63 -26.50
CA ALA A 34 11.72 -7.27 -25.73
C ALA A 34 11.92 -6.59 -24.35
N GLN A 35 11.87 -5.26 -24.30
CA GLN A 35 11.98 -4.50 -23.06
C GLN A 35 10.79 -4.75 -22.12
N ALA A 36 9.56 -4.80 -22.64
CA ALA A 36 8.39 -5.11 -21.83
C ALA A 36 8.51 -6.49 -21.15
N TRP A 37 8.91 -7.53 -21.90
CA TRP A 37 9.14 -8.84 -21.32
C TRP A 37 10.34 -8.89 -20.35
N ALA A 38 11.39 -8.10 -20.61
CA ALA A 38 12.51 -7.99 -19.69
C ALA A 38 12.08 -7.38 -18.35
N PHE A 39 11.21 -6.36 -18.39
CA PHE A 39 10.59 -5.76 -17.20
C PHE A 39 9.75 -6.77 -16.41
N ASP A 40 8.88 -7.53 -17.08
CA ASP A 40 8.11 -8.59 -16.42
C ASP A 40 9.00 -9.68 -15.82
N ALA A 41 10.11 -9.99 -16.49
CA ALA A 41 11.10 -10.93 -15.96
C ALA A 41 11.81 -10.37 -14.71
N GLY A 42 12.06 -9.06 -14.65
CA GLY A 42 12.57 -8.36 -13.46
C GLY A 42 11.63 -8.49 -12.27
N LYS A 43 10.34 -8.25 -12.48
CA LYS A 43 9.29 -8.44 -11.46
C LYS A 43 9.28 -9.88 -10.94
N ALA A 44 9.22 -10.85 -11.84
CA ALA A 44 9.21 -12.27 -11.49
C ALA A 44 10.50 -12.71 -10.75
N ALA A 45 11.64 -12.09 -11.07
CA ALA A 45 12.90 -12.40 -10.43
C ALA A 45 12.95 -11.95 -8.98
N PHE A 46 12.38 -10.78 -8.65
CA PHE A 46 12.21 -10.35 -7.26
C PHE A 46 11.38 -11.36 -6.46
N THR A 47 10.20 -11.75 -6.97
CA THR A 47 9.32 -12.74 -6.32
C THR A 47 10.03 -14.08 -6.07
N THR A 48 10.88 -14.51 -7.00
CA THR A 48 11.59 -15.80 -6.92
C THR A 48 12.98 -15.71 -6.29
N LYS A 49 13.41 -14.51 -5.88
CA LYS A 49 14.77 -14.22 -5.35
C LYS A 49 15.88 -14.68 -6.29
N THR A 50 15.65 -14.57 -7.58
CA THR A 50 16.66 -14.89 -8.60
C THR A 50 17.41 -13.63 -9.02
N SER A 51 18.70 -13.78 -9.29
CA SER A 51 19.54 -12.68 -9.77
C SER A 51 19.39 -12.51 -11.29
N ARG A 52 19.70 -11.31 -11.78
CA ARG A 52 19.78 -11.03 -13.20
C ARG A 52 20.74 -12.00 -13.91
N PRO A 53 20.38 -12.56 -15.08
CA PRO A 53 21.31 -13.37 -15.87
C PRO A 53 22.52 -12.53 -16.34
N ASN A 54 23.72 -13.11 -16.28
CA ASN A 54 24.94 -12.44 -16.74
C ASN A 54 24.92 -12.18 -18.27
N ASP A 55 24.25 -13.05 -19.01
CA ASP A 55 24.20 -13.01 -20.48
C ASP A 55 23.03 -12.15 -21.00
N LEU A 56 22.35 -11.39 -20.13
CA LEU A 56 21.27 -10.51 -20.55
C LEU A 56 21.85 -9.43 -21.50
N PRO A 57 21.24 -9.20 -22.68
CA PRO A 57 21.65 -8.12 -23.56
C PRO A 57 21.56 -6.76 -22.87
N VAL A 58 22.59 -5.92 -23.05
CA VAL A 58 22.70 -4.59 -22.40
C VAL A 58 21.45 -3.72 -22.62
N MET A 59 20.84 -3.80 -23.81
CA MET A 59 19.64 -3.03 -24.15
C MET A 59 18.39 -3.42 -23.33
N LEU A 60 18.43 -4.55 -22.62
CA LEU A 60 17.34 -5.03 -21.75
C LEU A 60 17.63 -4.81 -20.26
N HIS A 61 18.85 -4.40 -19.88
CA HIS A 61 19.24 -4.26 -18.46
C HIS A 61 18.35 -3.28 -17.73
N ALA A 62 18.16 -2.08 -18.28
CA ALA A 62 17.36 -1.04 -17.64
C ALA A 62 15.92 -1.51 -17.39
N ALA A 63 15.26 -2.08 -18.42
CA ALA A 63 13.89 -2.55 -18.28
C ALA A 63 13.76 -3.67 -17.23
N TYR A 64 14.70 -4.62 -17.20
CA TYR A 64 14.73 -5.67 -16.18
C TYR A 64 14.92 -5.10 -14.78
N ASP A 65 15.89 -4.20 -14.60
CA ASP A 65 16.20 -3.60 -13.30
C ASP A 65 14.99 -2.77 -12.81
N ASP A 66 14.35 -2.00 -13.69
CA ASP A 66 13.13 -1.23 -13.38
C ASP A 66 12.02 -2.14 -12.85
N GLY A 67 11.76 -3.27 -13.53
CA GLY A 67 10.75 -4.24 -13.08
C GLY A 67 11.09 -4.87 -11.73
N PHE A 68 12.37 -5.16 -11.47
CA PHE A 68 12.82 -5.68 -10.18
C PHE A 68 12.62 -4.67 -9.06
N PHE A 69 13.02 -3.41 -9.27
CA PHE A 69 12.89 -2.35 -8.27
C PHE A 69 11.44 -1.97 -8.01
N GLU A 70 10.58 -1.96 -9.03
CA GLU A 70 9.15 -1.71 -8.86
C GLU A 70 8.49 -2.80 -8.00
N ALA A 71 8.81 -4.07 -8.25
CA ALA A 71 8.33 -5.16 -7.41
C ALA A 71 8.82 -5.05 -5.96
N GLN A 72 10.07 -4.62 -5.76
CA GLN A 72 10.63 -4.37 -4.45
C GLN A 72 9.92 -3.23 -3.70
N LEU A 73 9.64 -2.13 -4.39
CA LEU A 73 8.89 -1.01 -3.81
C LEU A 73 7.47 -1.43 -3.43
N ALA A 74 6.77 -2.14 -4.31
CA ALA A 74 5.43 -2.66 -4.03
C ALA A 74 5.40 -3.57 -2.79
N ASP A 75 6.33 -4.53 -2.68
CA ASP A 75 6.45 -5.39 -1.48
C ASP A 75 6.77 -4.59 -0.21
N SER A 76 7.54 -3.50 -0.32
CA SER A 76 7.82 -2.64 0.82
C SER A 76 6.59 -1.85 1.28
N GLU A 77 5.80 -1.30 0.36
CA GLU A 77 4.56 -0.58 0.66
C GLU A 77 3.49 -1.52 1.24
N GLU A 78 3.33 -2.72 0.65
CA GLU A 78 2.41 -3.73 1.17
C GLU A 78 2.78 -4.17 2.60
N ARG A 79 4.09 -4.32 2.87
CA ARG A 79 4.57 -4.66 4.22
C ARG A 79 4.31 -3.53 5.22
N GLU A 80 4.61 -2.29 4.86
CA GLU A 80 4.36 -1.11 5.70
C GLU A 80 2.86 -1.00 6.04
N TYR A 81 1.99 -1.18 5.04
CA TYR A 81 0.55 -1.17 5.25
C TYR A 81 0.08 -2.30 6.17
N ALA A 82 0.62 -3.51 6.01
CA ALA A 82 0.28 -4.65 6.86
C ALA A 82 0.72 -4.44 8.33
N GLU A 83 1.89 -3.83 8.54
CA GLU A 83 2.38 -3.47 9.87
C GLU A 83 1.50 -2.40 10.51
N TRP A 84 1.22 -1.31 9.79
CA TRP A 84 0.30 -0.27 10.24
C TRP A 84 -1.09 -0.81 10.58
N SER A 85 -1.64 -1.68 9.73
CA SER A 85 -2.97 -2.28 9.97
C SER A 85 -3.00 -3.14 11.24
N ARG A 86 -1.92 -3.87 11.53
CA ARG A 86 -1.81 -4.68 12.74
C ARG A 86 -1.72 -3.79 13.98
N GLU A 87 -0.86 -2.78 13.96
CA GLU A 87 -0.73 -1.82 15.07
C GLU A 87 -2.06 -1.11 15.34
N PHE A 88 -2.77 -0.70 14.29
CA PHE A 88 -4.08 -0.08 14.42
C PHE A 88 -5.14 -1.03 15.02
N GLU A 89 -5.14 -2.32 14.64
CA GLU A 89 -6.03 -3.32 15.22
C GLU A 89 -5.72 -3.57 16.71
N GLU A 90 -4.44 -3.61 17.08
CA GLU A 90 -4.00 -3.73 18.48
C GLU A 90 -4.47 -2.53 19.31
N GLU A 91 -4.26 -1.30 18.82
CA GLU A 91 -4.75 -0.09 19.47
C GLU A 91 -6.28 -0.11 19.62
N LEU A 92 -7.02 -0.47 18.57
CA LEU A 92 -8.48 -0.53 18.60
C LEU A 92 -8.99 -1.53 19.65
N GLU A 93 -8.33 -2.67 19.80
CA GLU A 93 -8.68 -3.68 20.79
C GLU A 93 -8.39 -3.18 22.22
N GLU A 94 -7.27 -2.48 22.45
CA GLU A 94 -6.99 -1.82 23.73
C GLU A 94 -8.08 -0.78 24.08
N PHE A 95 -8.51 0.03 23.11
CA PHE A 95 -9.62 0.97 23.30
C PHE A 95 -10.91 0.27 23.69
N ARG A 96 -11.25 -0.86 23.05
CA ARG A 96 -12.46 -1.65 23.39
C ARG A 96 -12.39 -2.26 24.79
N GLN A 97 -11.21 -2.68 25.23
CA GLN A 97 -11.02 -3.23 26.59
C GLN A 97 -11.15 -2.15 27.65
N ASN A 98 -10.60 -0.95 27.41
CA ASN A 98 -10.67 0.19 28.33
C ASN A 98 -12.06 0.84 28.35
N TYR A 99 -12.77 0.83 27.23
CA TYR A 99 -14.08 1.45 27.06
C TYR A 99 -15.07 0.46 26.43
N PRO A 100 -15.48 -0.58 27.17
CA PRO A 100 -16.36 -1.61 26.66
C PRO A 100 -17.77 -1.08 26.44
N ASP A 101 -18.46 -1.64 25.43
CA ASP A 101 -19.86 -1.34 25.18
C ASP A 101 -20.76 -1.77 26.36
N SER A 102 -21.82 -1.02 26.60
CA SER A 102 -22.83 -1.36 27.59
C SER A 102 -23.99 -2.14 26.98
N PRO A 103 -24.58 -3.10 27.73
CA PRO A 103 -25.83 -3.74 27.33
C PRO A 103 -26.98 -2.73 27.17
N GLU A 104 -26.93 -1.60 27.88
CA GLU A 104 -27.94 -0.55 27.89
C GLU A 104 -27.41 0.75 27.25
N LYS A 105 -28.32 1.56 26.70
CA LYS A 105 -27.93 2.87 26.17
C LYS A 105 -27.65 3.82 27.33
N ARG A 106 -26.54 4.54 27.25
CA ARG A 106 -26.11 5.55 28.22
C ARG A 106 -25.61 6.80 27.48
N PHE A 107 -25.48 7.90 28.20
CA PHE A 107 -24.88 9.10 27.64
C PHE A 107 -23.36 9.02 27.78
N ILE A 108 -22.65 9.33 26.69
CA ILE A 108 -21.22 9.65 26.72
C ILE A 108 -21.06 11.13 26.40
N PHE A 109 -20.05 11.76 27.01
CA PHE A 109 -19.91 13.21 27.01
C PHE A 109 -18.54 13.62 26.46
N CYS A 110 -18.49 14.72 25.72
CA CYS A 110 -17.23 15.34 25.35
C CYS A 110 -16.68 16.11 26.57
N PRO A 111 -15.44 15.86 27.02
CA PRO A 111 -14.90 16.54 28.19
C PRO A 111 -14.84 18.07 28.05
N ASN A 112 -14.84 18.58 26.81
CA ASN A 112 -14.83 20.02 26.52
C ASN A 112 -16.24 20.65 26.42
N GLY A 113 -17.32 19.90 26.68
CA GLY A 113 -18.67 20.46 26.68
C GLY A 113 -19.33 20.60 25.30
N HIS A 114 -18.71 20.13 24.21
CA HIS A 114 -19.22 20.35 22.85
C HIS A 114 -20.47 19.52 22.51
N ASN A 115 -20.47 18.24 22.88
CA ASN A 115 -21.54 17.30 22.54
C ASN A 115 -21.71 16.19 23.58
N SER A 116 -22.89 15.58 23.60
CA SER A 116 -23.17 14.33 24.31
C SER A 116 -23.94 13.39 23.37
N LEU A 117 -23.75 12.07 23.53
CA LEU A 117 -24.36 11.08 22.66
C LEU A 117 -24.99 9.96 23.48
N PHE A 118 -26.24 9.62 23.16
CA PHE A 118 -26.93 8.48 23.77
C PHE A 118 -26.68 7.20 22.95
N THR A 119 -25.81 6.32 23.45
CA THR A 119 -25.32 5.15 22.71
C THR A 119 -25.08 3.96 23.64
N LYS A 120 -24.94 2.77 23.06
CA LYS A 120 -24.42 1.59 23.78
C LYS A 120 -22.89 1.55 23.75
N SER A 121 -22.26 2.29 22.84
CA SER A 121 -20.81 2.28 22.71
C SER A 121 -20.11 2.74 23.99
N GLY A 122 -18.99 2.11 24.35
CA GLY A 122 -18.19 2.55 25.51
C GLY A 122 -17.47 3.88 25.29
N TYR A 123 -17.17 4.23 24.04
CA TYR A 123 -16.59 5.50 23.65
C TYR A 123 -17.02 5.94 22.25
N LYS A 124 -16.82 7.23 21.95
CA LYS A 124 -16.82 7.82 20.59
C LYS A 124 -15.88 9.01 20.52
N GLU A 125 -15.50 9.43 19.33
CA GLU A 125 -14.83 10.72 19.14
C GLU A 125 -15.85 11.84 18.96
N CYS A 126 -15.57 12.99 19.57
CA CYS A 126 -16.37 14.19 19.40
C CYS A 126 -16.16 14.78 18.01
N ALA A 127 -17.24 14.94 17.23
CA ALA A 127 -17.16 15.51 15.88
C ALA A 127 -16.63 16.96 15.81
N GLU A 128 -16.73 17.72 16.90
CA GLU A 128 -16.27 19.12 16.95
C GLU A 128 -14.76 19.24 17.25
N CYS A 129 -14.26 18.43 18.20
CA CYS A 129 -12.91 18.63 18.75
C CYS A 129 -12.02 17.39 18.70
N GLY A 130 -12.52 16.24 18.22
CA GLY A 130 -11.80 14.97 18.18
C GLY A 130 -11.57 14.31 19.54
N CYS A 131 -11.89 14.97 20.66
CA CYS A 131 -11.67 14.37 21.98
C CYS A 131 -12.54 13.13 22.19
N LEU A 132 -11.97 12.17 22.92
CA LEU A 132 -12.65 10.96 23.34
C LEU A 132 -13.85 11.31 24.25
N MET A 133 -15.01 10.83 23.88
CA MET A 133 -16.26 10.94 24.62
C MET A 133 -16.50 9.64 25.38
N THR A 134 -16.66 9.76 26.69
CA THR A 134 -16.90 8.64 27.62
C THR A 134 -17.96 9.05 28.64
N GLU A 135 -18.45 8.12 29.46
CA GLU A 135 -19.33 8.45 30.59
C GLU A 135 -18.63 9.29 31.64
N ASP A 136 -17.38 8.96 31.98
CA ASP A 136 -16.60 9.63 33.02
C ASP A 136 -16.36 11.12 32.75
N ALA A 137 -16.54 11.54 31.49
CA ALA A 137 -16.42 12.93 31.08
C ALA A 137 -17.65 13.79 31.43
N GLU A 138 -18.71 13.24 32.03
CA GLU A 138 -19.95 13.96 32.38
C GLU A 138 -19.68 15.22 33.23
N GLU A 139 -18.90 15.09 34.30
CA GLU A 139 -18.59 16.22 35.19
C GLU A 139 -17.81 17.31 34.44
N SER A 140 -16.83 16.90 33.62
CA SER A 140 -16.04 17.82 32.80
C SER A 140 -16.90 18.54 31.76
N PHE A 141 -17.84 17.83 31.13
CA PHE A 141 -18.76 18.38 30.14
C PHE A 141 -19.63 19.50 30.71
N TYR A 142 -20.21 19.30 31.89
CA TYR A 142 -21.04 20.33 32.54
C TYR A 142 -20.21 21.51 33.08
N ASN A 143 -18.99 21.25 33.55
CA ASN A 143 -18.10 22.30 34.06
C ASN A 143 -17.49 23.16 32.94
N ALA A 144 -17.24 22.61 31.76
CA ALA A 144 -16.73 23.35 30.60
C ALA A 144 -17.66 24.50 30.16
N GLY A 145 -18.97 24.36 30.40
CA GLY A 145 -19.97 25.39 30.13
C GLY A 145 -20.20 26.42 31.25
N GLN A 146 -19.69 26.19 32.47
CA GLN A 146 -20.00 27.00 33.66
C GLN A 146 -19.00 28.13 33.94
N CYS A 147 -17.93 28.26 33.15
CA CYS A 147 -17.09 29.47 33.13
C CYS A 147 -17.53 30.41 32.00
N LYS A 148 -18.65 31.11 32.18
CA LYS A 148 -18.98 32.34 31.44
C LYS A 148 -19.53 33.40 32.37
#